data_AF-A0A382WYJ8-F1
#
_entry.id   AF-A0A382WYJ8-F1
#
_cell.length_a   1.000
_cell.length_b   1.000
_cell.length_c   1.000
_cell.angle_alpha   90.00
_cell.angle_beta   90.00
_cell.angle_gamma   90.00
#
_symmetry.space_group_name_H-M   'P 1'
#
loop_
_entity.id
_entity.type
_entity.pdbx_description
1 polymer ?
#
loop_
_entity_poly.entity_id
_entity_poly.type
_entity_poly.pdbx_seq_one_letter_code
_entity_poly.pdbx_strand_id
1 'polypeptide(L)'
;MDFLYLGPEGDRIPRPSLLRTLTVSCVLLLPTLLYAQASVSEFAGISPEPDPEDVESVLFLVGDAGAVDGDGNPVLRHLTDAVENWSEALARDSSVVVLFLGDNVYPSGYHDPSDRNHERDSIRLGNQISVLRGPQARARSARGIFLPGNHDWGNTDGAEALVLMRNLQDRLGRAR
;
A
#
# COMPACT_ATOMS: atom_id res chain seq x y z
N MET A 1 -2.23 -33.62 23.15
CA MET A 1 -2.24 -34.81 24.04
C MET A 1 -3.03 -34.35 25.24
N ASP A 2 -4.33 -34.47 25.17
CA ASP A 2 -5.22 -33.68 26.02
C ASP A 2 -5.94 -34.64 26.94
N PHE A 3 -5.45 -34.76 28.17
CA PHE A 3 -6.14 -35.46 29.24
C PHE A 3 -7.21 -34.54 29.84
N LEU A 4 -8.46 -34.98 29.77
CA LEU A 4 -9.60 -34.35 30.42
C LEU A 4 -9.74 -34.90 31.84
N TYR A 5 -9.67 -33.99 32.81
CA TYR A 5 -10.08 -34.21 34.19
C TYR A 5 -11.60 -34.46 34.24
N LEU A 6 -12.02 -35.62 34.75
CA LEU A 6 -13.42 -35.96 35.00
C LEU A 6 -13.75 -35.63 36.46
N GLY A 7 -14.49 -34.54 36.68
CA GLY A 7 -15.20 -34.28 37.93
C GLY A 7 -16.59 -34.95 37.94
N PRO A 8 -17.10 -35.38 39.10
CA PRO A 8 -18.32 -36.18 39.18
C PRO A 8 -19.52 -35.26 39.45
N GLU A 9 -20.31 -34.97 38.42
CA GLU A 9 -21.77 -34.85 38.48
C GLU A 9 -22.26 -34.50 37.07
N GLY A 10 -23.19 -35.32 36.58
CA GLY A 10 -23.60 -35.34 35.19
C GLY A 10 -24.59 -34.24 34.88
N ASP A 11 -24.19 -33.31 34.02
CA ASP A 11 -25.10 -32.67 33.08
C ASP A 11 -24.47 -32.69 31.68
N ARG A 12 -25.01 -33.55 30.81
CA ARG A 12 -24.57 -33.62 29.41
C ARG A 12 -25.21 -32.45 28.66
N ILE A 13 -24.50 -31.33 28.59
CA ILE A 13 -24.86 -30.26 27.64
C ILE A 13 -24.77 -30.85 26.22
N PRO A 14 -25.85 -30.85 25.42
CA PRO A 14 -25.80 -31.38 24.06
C PRO A 14 -24.84 -30.50 23.24
N ARG A 15 -23.71 -31.09 22.82
CA ARG A 15 -22.80 -30.45 21.88
C ARG A 15 -23.53 -30.33 20.54
N PRO A 16 -23.77 -29.13 19.98
CA PRO A 16 -24.30 -29.03 18.63
C PRO A 16 -23.33 -29.78 17.71
N SER A 17 -23.86 -30.67 16.87
CA SER A 17 -23.04 -31.39 15.90
C SER A 17 -22.31 -30.35 15.03
N LEU A 18 -21.02 -30.58 14.77
CA LEU A 18 -20.19 -29.71 13.92
C LEU A 18 -20.90 -29.31 12.62
N LEU A 19 -21.72 -30.21 12.05
CA LEU A 19 -22.59 -29.95 10.91
C LEU A 19 -23.57 -28.78 11.13
N ARG A 20 -24.25 -28.70 12.28
CA ARG A 20 -25.22 -27.63 12.58
C ARG A 20 -24.54 -26.26 12.72
N THR A 21 -23.37 -26.22 13.36
CA THR A 21 -22.59 -24.97 13.51
C THR A 21 -22.04 -24.49 12.16
N LEU A 22 -21.56 -25.41 11.31
CA LEU A 22 -21.12 -25.11 9.94
C LEU A 22 -22.27 -24.59 9.05
N THR A 23 -23.47 -25.16 9.18
CA THR A 23 -24.62 -24.76 8.35
C THR A 23 -25.11 -23.34 8.69
N VAL A 24 -25.20 -22.99 9.99
CA VAL A 24 -25.63 -21.64 10.42
C VAL A 24 -24.60 -20.57 10.02
N SER A 25 -23.30 -20.88 10.10
CA SER A 25 -22.24 -19.95 9.69
C SER A 25 -22.26 -19.67 8.18
N CYS A 26 -22.49 -20.69 7.34
CA CYS A 26 -22.64 -20.50 5.89
C CYS A 26 -23.89 -19.68 5.52
N VAL A 27 -25.00 -19.86 6.24
CA VAL A 27 -26.27 -19.13 5.98
C VAL A 27 -26.19 -17.66 6.37
N LEU A 28 -25.30 -17.26 7.29
CA LEU A 28 -25.08 -15.85 7.65
C LEU A 28 -23.98 -15.19 6.80
N LEU A 29 -22.95 -15.94 6.38
CA LEU A 29 -21.86 -15.42 5.53
C LEU A 29 -22.30 -15.15 4.08
N LEU A 30 -23.16 -15.99 3.52
CA LEU A 30 -23.69 -15.84 2.16
C LEU A 30 -24.45 -14.53 1.94
N PRO A 31 -25.44 -14.14 2.79
CA PRO A 31 -26.14 -12.87 2.59
C PRO A 31 -25.26 -11.66 2.83
N THR A 32 -24.27 -11.70 3.74
CA THR A 32 -23.31 -10.60 3.89
C THR A 32 -22.39 -10.45 2.67
N LEU A 33 -21.97 -11.58 2.09
CA LEU A 33 -21.15 -11.57 0.88
C LEU A 33 -21.96 -11.06 -0.32
N LEU A 34 -23.23 -11.46 -0.46
CA LEU A 34 -24.11 -10.93 -1.49
C LEU A 34 -24.44 -9.45 -1.30
N TYR A 35 -24.65 -8.98 -0.06
CA TYR A 35 -24.90 -7.57 0.22
C TYR A 35 -23.68 -6.70 -0.13
N ALA A 36 -22.47 -7.17 0.20
CA ALA A 36 -21.23 -6.50 -0.18
C ALA A 36 -21.07 -6.40 -1.71
N GLN A 37 -21.40 -7.47 -2.46
CA GLN A 37 -21.37 -7.45 -3.93
C GLN A 37 -22.41 -6.48 -4.51
N ALA A 38 -23.61 -6.40 -3.93
CA ALA A 38 -24.65 -5.48 -4.38
C ALA A 38 -24.26 -4.00 -4.14
N SER A 39 -23.62 -3.69 -3.01
CA SER A 39 -23.13 -2.33 -2.71
C SER A 39 -21.95 -1.89 -3.59
N VAL A 40 -21.15 -2.83 -4.11
CA VAL A 40 -20.06 -2.51 -5.06
C VAL A 40 -20.62 -2.19 -6.46
N SER A 41 -21.79 -2.75 -6.81
CA SER A 41 -22.42 -2.50 -8.12
C SER A 41 -23.05 -1.11 -8.24
N GLU A 42 -23.37 -0.44 -7.13
CA GLU A 42 -24.06 0.86 -7.17
C GLU A 42 -23.10 2.04 -7.41
N PHE A 43 -21.79 1.83 -7.26
CA PHE A 43 -20.73 2.78 -7.63
C PHE A 43 -20.18 2.59 -9.06
N ALA A 44 -20.68 1.61 -9.82
CA ALA A 44 -20.25 1.35 -11.20
C ALA A 44 -20.87 2.32 -12.23
N GLY A 45 -21.28 3.51 -11.81
CA GLY A 45 -21.44 4.62 -12.72
C GLY A 45 -20.06 5.09 -13.14
N ILE A 46 -19.66 4.83 -14.38
CA ILE A 46 -18.49 5.48 -14.98
C ILE A 46 -18.78 6.99 -14.92
N SER A 47 -18.27 7.68 -13.90
CA SER A 47 -18.17 9.12 -13.96
C SER A 47 -17.34 9.41 -15.21
N PRO A 48 -17.80 10.27 -16.13
CA PRO A 48 -16.95 10.69 -17.23
C PRO A 48 -15.63 11.18 -16.65
N GLU A 49 -14.52 10.78 -17.28
CA GLU A 49 -13.22 11.31 -16.92
C GLU A 49 -13.29 12.84 -17.05
N PRO A 50 -12.85 13.60 -16.03
CA PRO A 50 -12.95 15.05 -16.08
C PRO A 50 -12.13 15.58 -17.24
N ASP A 51 -12.59 16.68 -17.85
CA ASP A 51 -11.78 17.40 -18.82
C ASP A 51 -10.48 17.87 -18.13
N PRO A 52 -9.29 17.51 -18.62
CA PRO A 52 -8.02 17.94 -18.02
C PRO A 52 -7.88 19.46 -17.88
N GLU A 53 -8.60 20.26 -18.68
CA GLU A 53 -8.61 21.73 -18.54
C GLU A 53 -9.31 22.20 -17.25
N ASP A 54 -10.27 21.42 -16.74
CA ASP A 54 -11.05 21.73 -15.53
C ASP A 54 -10.45 21.12 -14.25
N VAL A 55 -9.34 20.37 -14.35
CA VAL A 55 -8.72 19.68 -13.21
C VAL A 55 -7.62 20.56 -12.59
N GLU A 56 -7.85 21.01 -11.36
CA GLU A 56 -6.85 21.75 -10.58
C GLU A 56 -5.70 20.84 -10.11
N SER A 57 -5.98 19.59 -9.74
CA SER A 57 -4.95 18.68 -9.23
C SER A 57 -5.33 17.21 -9.38
N VAL A 58 -4.31 16.38 -9.59
CA VAL A 58 -4.39 14.93 -9.59
C VAL A 58 -3.52 14.38 -8.46
N LEU A 59 -4.13 13.55 -7.61
CA LEU A 59 -3.47 12.91 -6.49
C LEU A 59 -3.52 11.39 -6.66
N PHE A 60 -2.35 10.78 -6.79
CA PHE A 60 -2.17 9.33 -6.73
C PHE A 60 -1.86 8.91 -5.31
N LEU A 61 -2.58 7.92 -4.80
CA LEU A 61 -2.39 7.34 -3.48
C LEU A 61 -1.83 5.93 -3.62
N VAL A 62 -0.64 5.67 -3.06
CA VAL A 62 0.08 4.41 -3.23
C VAL A 62 0.55 3.91 -1.87
N GLY A 63 0.24 2.67 -1.50
CA GLY A 63 0.78 2.02 -0.30
C GLY A 63 1.57 0.76 -0.65
N ASP A 64 2.31 0.23 0.31
CA ASP A 64 2.86 -1.14 0.28
C ASP A 64 3.76 -1.45 -0.93
N ALA A 65 4.46 -0.44 -1.46
CA ALA A 65 5.29 -0.58 -2.65
C ALA A 65 6.70 -1.13 -2.36
N GLY A 66 7.03 -1.41 -1.10
CA GLY A 66 8.38 -1.72 -0.64
C GLY A 66 8.93 -3.12 -0.98
N ALA A 67 8.24 -3.95 -1.76
CA ALA A 67 8.66 -5.33 -2.07
C ALA A 67 9.27 -5.48 -3.49
N VAL A 68 9.46 -4.38 -4.22
CA VAL A 68 9.86 -4.44 -5.62
C VAL A 68 11.39 -4.48 -5.76
N ASP A 69 11.93 -5.68 -5.98
CA ASP A 69 13.38 -5.97 -6.06
C ASP A 69 14.04 -5.72 -7.43
N GLY A 70 13.28 -5.35 -8.46
CA GLY A 70 13.80 -5.15 -9.82
C GLY A 70 12.96 -4.17 -10.63
N ASP A 71 13.27 -4.05 -11.91
CA ASP A 71 12.45 -3.28 -12.84
C ASP A 71 11.19 -4.06 -13.26
N GLY A 72 10.17 -3.34 -13.72
CA GLY A 72 9.02 -3.97 -14.36
C GLY A 72 7.86 -4.38 -13.44
N ASN A 73 7.78 -3.87 -12.20
CA ASN A 73 6.52 -3.98 -11.44
C ASN A 73 5.37 -3.33 -12.24
N PRO A 74 4.31 -4.08 -12.59
CA PRO A 74 3.26 -3.57 -13.48
C PRO A 74 2.50 -2.40 -12.87
N VAL A 75 2.30 -2.37 -11.55
CA VAL A 75 1.62 -1.27 -10.87
C VAL A 75 2.46 0.00 -10.94
N LEU A 76 3.75 -0.06 -10.62
CA LEU A 76 4.64 1.10 -10.71
C LEU A 76 4.80 1.58 -12.17
N ARG A 77 4.79 0.67 -13.14
CA ARG A 77 4.79 1.04 -14.57
C ARG A 77 3.52 1.78 -14.96
N HIS A 78 2.35 1.25 -14.62
CA HIS A 78 1.08 1.91 -14.89
C HIS A 78 0.97 3.26 -14.17
N LEU A 79 1.47 3.35 -12.94
CA LEU A 79 1.54 4.62 -12.22
C LEU A 79 2.46 5.62 -12.92
N THR A 80 3.62 5.18 -13.42
CA THR A 80 4.53 6.03 -14.20
C THR A 80 3.85 6.58 -15.45
N ASP A 81 3.19 5.72 -16.21
CA ASP A 81 2.45 6.12 -17.41
C ASP A 81 1.32 7.11 -17.07
N ALA A 82 0.58 6.86 -15.99
CA ALA A 82 -0.48 7.75 -15.53
C ALA A 82 0.06 9.14 -15.10
N VAL A 83 1.17 9.16 -14.35
CA VAL A 83 1.82 10.41 -13.94
C VAL A 83 2.31 11.21 -15.16
N GLU A 84 2.89 10.56 -16.16
CA GLU A 84 3.30 11.21 -17.40
C GLU A 84 2.10 11.78 -18.18
N ASN A 85 1.06 10.97 -18.37
CA ASN A 85 -0.13 11.38 -19.13
C ASN A 85 -0.85 12.56 -18.48
N TRP A 86 -1.05 12.52 -17.15
CA TRP A 86 -1.67 13.64 -16.44
C TRP A 86 -0.76 14.87 -16.41
N SER A 87 0.55 14.70 -16.31
CA SER A 87 1.48 15.84 -16.41
C SER A 87 1.42 16.47 -17.80
N GLU A 88 1.27 15.69 -18.86
CA GLU A 88 1.13 16.24 -20.21
C GLU A 88 -0.21 16.97 -20.40
N ALA A 89 -1.31 16.34 -19.99
CA ALA A 89 -2.68 16.76 -20.30
C ALA A 89 -3.17 17.97 -19.49
N LEU A 90 -2.73 18.12 -18.24
CA LEU A 90 -3.25 19.17 -17.36
C LEU A 90 -2.86 20.58 -17.81
N ALA A 91 -3.69 21.55 -17.44
CA ALA A 91 -3.38 22.98 -17.56
C ALA A 91 -2.08 23.34 -16.81
N ARG A 92 -1.44 24.45 -17.19
CA ARG A 92 -0.11 24.83 -16.68
C ARG A 92 -0.06 25.04 -15.16
N ASP A 93 -1.14 25.55 -14.58
CA ASP A 93 -1.20 25.89 -13.16
C ASP A 93 -1.71 24.74 -12.28
N SER A 94 -2.08 23.60 -12.89
CA SER A 94 -2.53 22.40 -12.19
C SER A 94 -1.36 21.58 -11.64
N SER A 95 -1.63 20.66 -10.69
CA SER A 95 -0.59 19.88 -10.03
C SER A 95 -0.79 18.36 -10.08
N VAL A 96 0.31 17.62 -10.26
CA VAL A 96 0.35 16.16 -10.12
C VAL A 96 1.14 15.79 -8.87
N VAL A 97 0.53 15.00 -7.99
CA VAL A 97 1.13 14.55 -6.74
C VAL A 97 0.99 13.04 -6.61
N VAL A 98 2.09 12.36 -6.26
CA VAL A 98 2.08 10.96 -5.83
C VAL A 98 2.37 10.93 -4.33
N LEU A 99 1.38 10.50 -3.56
CA LEU A 99 1.48 10.32 -2.12
C LEU A 99 1.66 8.82 -1.81
N PHE A 100 2.87 8.47 -1.39
CA PHE A 100 3.20 7.16 -0.84
C PHE A 100 2.79 7.12 0.64
N LEU A 101 1.93 6.18 0.99
CA LEU A 101 1.21 6.09 2.26
C LEU A 101 1.91 5.22 3.32
N GLY A 102 3.12 4.76 3.05
CA GLY A 102 3.88 3.91 3.97
C GLY A 102 4.39 2.62 3.33
N ASP A 103 5.19 1.90 4.11
CA ASP A 103 5.80 0.63 3.77
C ASP A 103 6.55 0.69 2.44
N ASN A 104 7.38 1.73 2.36
CA ASN A 104 8.17 2.06 1.18
C ASN A 104 9.38 1.13 1.04
N VAL A 105 9.86 0.51 2.13
CA VAL A 105 10.99 -0.43 2.12
C VAL A 105 10.73 -1.63 3.03
N TYR A 106 10.45 -2.79 2.43
CA TYR A 106 10.37 -4.05 3.16
C TYR A 106 11.76 -4.69 3.36
N PRO A 107 11.88 -5.70 4.24
CA PRO A 107 10.95 -5.96 5.35
C PRO A 107 11.21 -5.02 6.53
N SER A 108 12.34 -4.32 6.57
CA SER A 108 12.84 -3.67 7.79
C SER A 108 13.52 -2.32 7.54
N GLY A 109 12.98 -1.51 6.62
CA GLY A 109 13.41 -0.13 6.44
C GLY A 109 14.67 0.03 5.60
N TYR A 110 15.14 1.27 5.52
CA TYR A 110 16.26 1.67 4.66
C TYR A 110 17.59 1.68 5.44
N HIS A 111 18.45 0.71 5.18
CA HIS A 111 19.70 0.53 5.94
C HIS A 111 20.83 1.47 5.46
N ASP A 112 21.86 1.62 6.29
CA ASP A 112 23.09 2.38 5.96
C ASP A 112 23.85 1.73 4.79
N PRO A 113 24.61 2.49 3.96
CA PRO A 113 25.41 1.93 2.86
C PRO A 113 26.37 0.79 3.22
N SER A 114 26.79 0.68 4.48
CA SER A 114 27.63 -0.43 4.95
C SER A 114 26.86 -1.74 5.22
N ASP A 115 25.53 -1.69 5.30
CA ASP A 115 24.68 -2.87 5.50
C ASP A 115 24.51 -3.66 4.20
N ARG A 116 24.53 -4.99 4.31
CA ARG A 116 24.36 -5.91 3.16
C ARG A 116 23.00 -5.75 2.46
N ASN A 117 21.98 -5.24 3.13
CA ASN A 117 20.63 -5.05 2.59
C ASN A 117 20.49 -3.74 1.80
N HIS A 118 21.43 -2.80 1.94
CA HIS A 118 21.31 -1.44 1.41
C HIS A 118 21.06 -1.39 -0.11
N GLU A 119 21.69 -2.29 -0.86
CA GLU A 119 21.50 -2.36 -2.31
C GLU A 119 20.04 -2.67 -2.66
N ARG A 120 19.46 -3.68 -2.01
CA ARG A 120 18.06 -4.06 -2.21
C ARG A 120 17.11 -2.94 -1.80
N ASP A 121 17.36 -2.31 -0.65
CA ASP A 121 16.55 -1.20 -0.14
C ASP A 121 16.59 -0.01 -1.11
N SER A 122 17.76 0.24 -1.72
CA SER A 122 17.98 1.27 -2.73
C SER A 122 17.23 1.01 -4.03
N ILE A 123 17.14 -0.25 -4.46
CA ILE A 123 16.33 -0.64 -5.61
C ILE A 123 14.84 -0.43 -5.29
N ARG A 124 14.35 -0.93 -4.15
CA ARG A 124 12.94 -0.83 -3.72
C ARG A 124 12.45 0.61 -3.65
N LEU A 125 13.19 1.47 -2.97
CA LEU A 125 12.83 2.90 -2.88
C LEU A 125 13.09 3.62 -4.21
N GLY A 126 14.16 3.24 -4.93
CA GLY A 126 14.50 3.78 -6.24
C GLY A 126 13.39 3.59 -7.27
N ASN A 127 12.73 2.43 -7.26
CA ASN A 127 11.61 2.09 -8.12
C ASN A 127 10.38 2.98 -7.89
N GLN A 128 10.18 3.46 -6.66
CA GLN A 128 9.10 4.41 -6.35
C GLN A 128 9.49 5.83 -6.74
N ILE A 129 10.75 6.21 -6.50
CA ILE A 129 11.28 7.53 -6.92
C ILE A 129 11.26 7.65 -8.45
N SER A 130 11.49 6.57 -9.20
CA SER A 130 11.57 6.58 -10.66
C SER A 130 10.26 6.94 -11.35
N VAL A 131 9.12 6.71 -10.70
CA VAL A 131 7.77 7.14 -11.16
C VAL A 131 7.72 8.62 -11.51
N LEU A 132 8.51 9.46 -10.82
CA LEU A 132 8.52 10.91 -10.98
C LEU A 132 9.64 11.39 -11.93
N ARG A 133 10.32 10.47 -12.62
CA ARG A 133 11.50 10.80 -13.45
C ARG A 133 11.19 10.86 -14.94
N GLY A 134 9.94 10.67 -15.36
CA GLY A 134 9.58 10.88 -16.75
C GLY A 134 9.71 12.35 -17.18
N PRO A 135 9.84 12.63 -18.49
CA PRO A 135 10.04 13.97 -19.01
C PRO A 135 8.89 14.93 -18.68
N GLN A 136 7.64 14.48 -18.76
CA GLN A 136 6.48 15.34 -18.49
C GLN A 136 6.34 15.61 -16.99
N ALA A 137 6.50 14.58 -16.16
CA ALA A 137 6.53 14.71 -14.71
C ALA A 137 7.57 15.73 -14.26
N ARG A 138 8.78 15.68 -14.83
CA ARG A 138 9.82 16.69 -14.54
C ARG A 138 9.47 18.07 -15.06
N ALA A 139 9.01 18.19 -16.30
CA ALA A 139 8.65 19.47 -16.91
C ALA A 139 7.52 20.17 -16.14
N ARG A 140 6.60 19.41 -15.54
CA ARG A 140 5.50 19.91 -14.70
C ARG A 140 5.79 19.91 -13.21
N SER A 141 7.01 19.56 -12.79
CA SER A 141 7.38 19.48 -11.38
C SER A 141 6.42 18.60 -10.55
N ALA A 142 6.01 17.46 -11.09
CA ALA A 142 5.21 16.47 -10.37
C ALA A 142 5.89 16.10 -9.04
N ARG A 143 5.10 16.02 -7.96
CA ARG A 143 5.64 15.93 -6.60
C ARG A 143 5.45 14.54 -6.02
N GLY A 144 6.51 13.99 -5.43
CA GLY A 144 6.46 12.81 -4.58
C GLY A 144 6.42 13.20 -3.11
N ILE A 145 5.44 12.69 -2.37
CA ILE A 145 5.37 12.80 -0.92
C ILE A 145 5.40 11.38 -0.35
N PHE A 146 6.30 11.13 0.60
CA PHE A 146 6.48 9.82 1.22
C PHE A 146 6.17 9.90 2.70
N LEU A 147 5.14 9.17 3.13
CA LEU A 147 4.85 8.90 4.53
C LEU A 147 5.51 7.58 4.93
N PRO A 148 6.08 7.46 6.14
CA PRO A 148 6.62 6.19 6.61
C PRO A 148 5.50 5.27 7.14
N GLY A 149 5.66 3.96 6.91
CA GLY A 149 4.87 2.89 7.51
C GLY A 149 5.67 2.04 8.50
N ASN A 150 5.05 1.00 9.05
CA ASN A 150 5.67 0.18 10.09
C ASN A 150 6.91 -0.59 9.63
N HIS A 151 6.97 -0.96 8.36
CA HIS A 151 8.16 -1.58 7.82
C HIS A 151 9.29 -0.59 7.59
N ASP A 152 8.99 0.68 7.32
CA ASP A 152 10.02 1.70 7.14
C ASP A 152 10.80 1.94 8.45
N TRP A 153 10.13 1.88 9.60
CA TRP A 153 10.78 1.94 10.92
C TRP A 153 11.18 0.57 11.47
N GLY A 154 11.25 -0.45 10.61
CA GLY A 154 11.80 -1.76 10.95
C GLY A 154 10.90 -2.64 11.81
N ASN A 155 9.63 -2.27 12.02
CA ASN A 155 8.76 -2.86 13.05
C ASN A 155 9.40 -2.85 14.45
N THR A 156 10.29 -1.89 14.70
CA THR A 156 10.97 -1.65 15.98
C THR A 156 10.58 -0.26 16.51
N ASP A 157 11.13 0.13 17.66
CA ASP A 157 10.91 1.42 18.29
C ASP A 157 12.22 2.07 18.74
N GLY A 158 12.11 3.25 19.37
CA GLY A 158 13.24 3.94 19.98
C GLY A 158 14.35 4.35 19.00
N ALA A 159 15.60 4.19 19.43
CA ALA A 159 16.76 4.69 18.69
C ALA A 159 16.96 3.98 17.34
N GLU A 160 16.63 2.69 17.26
CA GLU A 160 16.77 1.90 16.03
C GLU A 160 15.80 2.39 14.95
N ALA A 161 14.51 2.54 15.29
CA ALA A 161 13.50 3.13 14.42
C ALA A 161 13.92 4.52 13.92
N LEU A 162 14.45 5.37 14.80
CA LEU A 162 14.91 6.71 14.45
C LEU A 162 16.08 6.71 13.46
N VAL A 163 17.00 5.75 13.54
CA VAL A 163 18.10 5.63 12.58
C VAL A 163 17.56 5.27 11.19
N LEU A 164 16.67 4.28 11.09
CA LEU A 164 16.05 3.89 9.81
C LEU A 164 15.27 5.06 9.18
N MET A 165 14.52 5.80 9.99
CA MET A 165 13.80 7.01 9.54
C MET A 165 14.74 8.09 9.01
N ARG A 166 15.87 8.33 9.68
CA ARG A 166 16.88 9.29 9.20
C ARG A 166 17.51 8.84 7.89
N ASN A 167 17.86 7.57 7.77
CA ASN A 167 18.43 7.01 6.54
C ASN A 167 17.46 7.16 5.37
N LEU A 168 16.17 6.85 5.59
CA LEU A 168 15.10 7.04 4.61
C LEU A 168 14.96 8.51 4.22
N GLN A 169 14.89 9.42 5.19
CA GLN A 169 14.81 10.86 4.96
C GLN A 169 16.00 11.37 4.15
N ASP A 170 17.22 10.95 4.48
CA ASP A 170 18.44 11.35 3.79
C ASP A 170 18.44 10.85 2.34
N ARG A 171 18.00 9.61 2.12
CA ARG A 171 17.90 9.05 0.76
C ARG A 171 16.88 9.79 -0.10
N LEU A 172 15.72 10.13 0.47
CA LEU A 172 14.69 10.93 -0.20
C LEU A 172 15.16 12.37 -0.43
N GLY A 173 15.91 12.95 0.52
CA GLY A 173 16.51 14.28 0.41
C GLY A 173 17.49 14.38 -0.75
N ARG A 174 18.31 13.34 -0.97
CA ARG A 174 19.21 13.23 -2.14
C ARG A 174 18.49 13.03 -3.47
N ALA A 175 17.21 12.66 -3.45
CA ALA A 175 16.43 12.43 -4.68
C ALA A 175 15.76 13.70 -5.23
N ARG A 176 15.72 14.79 -4.45
CA ARG A 176 15.10 16.06 -4.83
C ARG A 176 15.82 16.73 -6.00
#